data_AF-A0A7C4G1W3-F1
#
_entry.id   AF-A0A7C4G1W3-F1
#
_cell.length_a   1.000
_cell.length_b   1.000
_cell.length_c   1.000
_cell.angle_alpha   90.00
_cell.angle_beta   90.00
_cell.angle_gamma   90.00
#
_symmetry.space_group_name_H-M   'P 1'
#
loop_
_entity.id
_entity.type
_entity.pdbx_description
1 polymer ?
#
loop_
_entity_poly.entity_id
_entity_poly.type
_entity_poly.pdbx_seq_one_letter_code
_entity_poly.pdbx_strand_id
1 'polypeptide(L)'
;MLHITSGETLFEKLFGLGGEVLAWRDPLDEGPVPAGLSLAELSDLRAEYIAEERQIPLGEVQRQFWLRDEWLENARNEDEIVLWFRDTVREELQLRQILDWCAAQPGLKVTLARAHAWEGPLEELFRMRRPVEEADYDLARRTWAAFRSPDPLELLSIARLEIPVLLDFLREYPSVENGLGRSEQRALEAVAAGSPGEWMGTRWLAGLQSGERPLVTREPPQLTEDGRAVLEGRANWLDLHPLYRWMGGVLLERGAPLWMWREPALTLERHP
;
A
#
# COMPACT_ATOMS: atom_id res chain seq x y z
N MET A 1 0.58 27.78 -3.11
CA MET A 1 1.18 26.50 -3.53
C MET A 1 0.85 25.46 -2.49
N LEU A 2 0.48 24.26 -2.92
CA LEU A 2 0.22 23.12 -2.05
C LEU A 2 1.25 22.01 -2.30
N HIS A 3 1.92 21.55 -1.26
CA HIS A 3 2.82 20.41 -1.29
C HIS A 3 2.11 19.17 -0.75
N ILE A 4 2.10 18.07 -1.51
CA ILE A 4 1.52 16.79 -1.07
C ILE A 4 2.63 15.74 -0.96
N THR A 5 2.69 15.05 0.18
CA THR A 5 3.69 14.01 0.48
C THR A 5 3.04 12.77 1.09
N SER A 6 3.69 11.61 1.05
CA SER A 6 3.15 10.34 1.58
C SER A 6 3.00 10.27 3.12
N GLY A 7 3.64 11.18 3.86
CA GLY A 7 3.59 11.18 5.32
C GLY A 7 4.63 12.08 5.98
N GLU A 8 5.00 11.73 7.22
CA GLU A 8 5.73 12.63 8.13
C GLU A 8 7.17 12.95 7.71
N THR A 9 7.84 12.06 6.95
CA THR A 9 9.28 12.17 6.68
C THR A 9 9.69 13.51 6.07
N LEU A 10 8.84 14.04 5.19
CA LEU A 10 9.04 15.35 4.57
C LEU A 10 8.11 16.44 5.13
N PHE A 11 7.05 16.08 5.84
CA PHE A 11 5.97 16.99 6.20
C PHE A 11 6.49 18.29 6.85
N GLU A 12 7.28 18.17 7.91
CA GLU A 12 7.83 19.35 8.61
C GLU A 12 8.87 20.11 7.78
N LYS A 13 9.65 19.40 6.97
CA LYS A 13 10.74 20.01 6.19
C LYS A 13 10.22 20.86 5.03
N LEU A 14 9.05 20.50 4.48
CA LEU A 14 8.44 21.20 3.35
C LEU A 14 7.91 22.59 3.72
N PHE A 15 7.59 22.86 4.98
CA PHE A 15 7.21 24.21 5.42
C PHE A 15 8.30 25.26 5.12
N GLY A 16 9.57 24.85 5.06
CA GLY A 16 10.69 25.71 4.70
C GLY A 16 10.68 26.21 3.25
N LEU A 17 9.92 25.56 2.35
CA LEU A 17 9.79 25.95 0.94
C LEU A 17 8.66 26.96 0.70
N GLY A 18 7.86 27.27 1.74
CA GLY A 18 6.68 28.12 1.65
C GLY A 18 5.46 27.41 1.06
N GLY A 19 4.29 28.02 1.21
CA GLY A 19 3.02 27.38 0.85
C GLY A 19 2.54 26.39 1.92
N GLU A 20 1.52 25.62 1.56
CA GLU A 20 0.83 24.72 2.48
C GLU A 20 1.29 23.28 2.25
N VAL A 21 1.22 22.44 3.30
CA VAL A 21 1.70 21.05 3.23
C VAL A 21 0.60 20.10 3.68
N LEU A 22 0.30 19.13 2.82
CA LEU A 22 -0.63 18.03 3.07
C LEU A 22 0.11 16.69 3.11
N ALA A 23 0.06 16.01 4.25
CA ALA A 23 0.48 14.62 4.37
C ALA A 23 -0.66 13.68 4.00
N TRP A 24 -0.45 12.84 2.99
CA TRP A 24 -1.39 11.82 2.52
C TRP A 24 -1.33 10.57 3.42
N ARG A 25 -1.91 10.68 4.62
CA ARG A 25 -1.88 9.64 5.66
C ARG A 25 -2.86 8.48 5.42
N ASP A 26 -2.91 7.95 4.20
CA ASP A 26 -3.73 6.78 3.85
C ASP A 26 -2.85 5.61 3.37
N PRO A 27 -2.63 4.57 4.19
CA PRO A 27 -1.83 3.41 3.84
C PRO A 27 -2.55 2.50 2.83
N LEU A 28 -2.54 2.84 1.54
CA LEU A 28 -3.29 2.11 0.50
C LEU A 28 -2.81 0.68 0.23
N ASP A 29 -1.62 0.30 0.67
CA ASP A 29 -1.06 -1.06 0.56
C ASP A 29 -1.63 -2.06 1.58
N GLU A 30 -2.63 -1.64 2.36
CA GLU A 30 -3.40 -2.45 3.30
C GLU A 30 -4.87 -2.03 3.28
N GLY A 31 -5.76 -2.95 3.66
CA GLY A 31 -7.20 -2.69 3.78
C GLY A 31 -7.96 -2.54 2.46
N PRO A 32 -9.27 -2.28 2.54
CA PRO A 32 -10.16 -2.25 1.39
C PRO A 32 -9.97 -0.99 0.55
N VAL A 33 -9.90 -1.15 -0.77
CA VAL A 33 -9.96 -0.05 -1.75
C VAL A 33 -10.87 -0.46 -2.93
N PRO A 34 -12.17 -0.73 -2.70
CA PRO A 34 -13.05 -1.25 -3.73
C PRO A 34 -13.33 -0.22 -4.83
N ALA A 35 -13.63 -0.69 -6.03
CA ALA A 35 -14.13 0.14 -7.12
C ALA A 35 -15.51 0.73 -6.81
N GLY A 36 -15.89 1.77 -7.57
CA GLY A 36 -17.24 2.34 -7.53
C GLY A 36 -17.52 3.35 -6.41
N LEU A 37 -16.58 3.59 -5.50
CA LEU A 37 -16.69 4.64 -4.47
C LEU A 37 -16.06 5.95 -4.95
N SER A 38 -16.73 7.07 -4.67
CA SER A 38 -16.17 8.41 -4.72
C SER A 38 -14.99 8.58 -3.75
N LEU A 39 -14.28 9.71 -3.83
CA LEU A 39 -13.19 10.00 -2.88
C LEU A 39 -13.71 10.03 -1.43
N ALA A 40 -14.83 10.72 -1.18
CA ALA A 40 -15.41 10.84 0.15
C ALA A 40 -15.91 9.48 0.70
N GLU A 41 -16.62 8.70 -0.10
CA GLU A 41 -17.07 7.36 0.31
C GLU A 41 -15.89 6.41 0.58
N LEU A 42 -14.83 6.51 -0.23
CA LEU A 42 -13.60 5.78 0.04
C LEU A 42 -12.95 6.27 1.33
N SER A 43 -12.86 7.59 1.57
CA SER A 43 -12.33 8.17 2.81
C SER A 43 -13.01 7.63 4.06
N ASP A 44 -14.34 7.53 4.06
CA ASP A 44 -15.10 6.99 5.19
C ASP A 44 -14.75 5.51 5.44
N LEU A 45 -14.77 4.68 4.38
CA LEU A 45 -14.39 3.26 4.46
C LEU A 45 -12.95 3.09 4.97
N ARG A 46 -12.02 3.90 4.47
CA ARG A 46 -10.61 3.87 4.85
C ARG A 46 -10.43 4.30 6.31
N ALA A 47 -11.16 5.31 6.76
CA ALA A 47 -11.12 5.77 8.14
C ALA A 47 -11.60 4.70 9.12
N GLU A 48 -12.67 3.98 8.81
CA GLU A 48 -13.16 2.85 9.59
C GLU A 48 -12.10 1.74 9.70
N TYR A 49 -11.55 1.32 8.57
CA TYR A 49 -10.51 0.28 8.54
C TYR A 49 -9.28 0.67 9.36
N ILE A 50 -8.76 1.89 9.20
CA ILE A 50 -7.55 2.35 9.90
C ILE A 50 -7.82 2.49 11.40
N ALA A 51 -8.99 2.99 11.79
CA ALA A 51 -9.38 3.14 13.19
C ALA A 51 -9.42 1.78 13.90
N GLU A 52 -10.02 0.77 13.27
CA GLU A 52 -10.06 -0.60 13.77
C GLU A 52 -8.67 -1.22 13.82
N GLU A 53 -7.94 -1.24 12.71
CA GLU A 53 -6.64 -1.90 12.59
C GLU A 53 -5.58 -1.28 13.53
N ARG A 54 -5.61 0.05 13.71
CA ARG A 54 -4.63 0.76 14.55
C ARG A 54 -5.12 1.00 15.98
N GLN A 55 -6.37 0.65 16.31
CA GLN A 55 -6.98 0.91 17.61
C GLN A 55 -6.96 2.41 17.98
N ILE A 56 -7.28 3.26 17.01
CA ILE A 56 -7.35 4.73 17.14
C ILE A 56 -8.83 5.15 17.11
N PRO A 57 -9.26 6.18 17.86
CA PRO A 57 -10.65 6.65 17.79
C PRO A 57 -11.08 7.03 16.37
N LEU A 58 -12.20 6.46 15.90
CA LEU A 58 -12.71 6.70 14.53
C LEU A 58 -12.84 8.18 14.18
N GLY A 59 -13.36 9.00 15.09
CA GLY A 59 -13.52 10.44 14.86
C GLY A 59 -12.20 11.20 14.65
N GLU A 60 -11.08 10.69 15.18
CA GLU A 60 -9.76 11.26 14.93
C GLU A 60 -9.32 10.98 13.49
N VAL A 61 -9.47 9.74 13.04
CA VAL A 61 -9.12 9.32 11.67
C VAL A 61 -10.03 10.02 10.65
N GLN A 62 -11.35 10.03 10.88
CA GLN A 62 -12.31 10.73 10.03
C GLN A 62 -11.97 12.21 9.88
N ARG A 63 -11.58 12.89 10.96
CA ARG A 63 -11.14 14.29 10.90
C ARG A 63 -9.90 14.46 10.01
N GLN A 64 -8.93 13.53 10.07
CA GLN A 64 -7.74 13.58 9.22
C GLN A 64 -8.10 13.44 7.74
N PHE A 65 -8.98 12.49 7.39
CA PHE A 65 -9.48 12.30 6.03
C PHE A 65 -10.31 13.48 5.53
N TRP A 66 -11.22 14.01 6.36
CA TRP A 66 -12.01 15.20 6.03
C TRP A 66 -11.11 16.40 5.74
N LEU A 67 -10.11 16.66 6.59
CA LEU A 67 -9.14 17.73 6.34
C LEU A 67 -8.42 17.51 5.02
N ARG A 68 -7.91 16.29 4.76
CA ARG A 68 -7.22 15.96 3.51
C ARG A 68 -8.09 16.26 2.29
N ASP A 69 -9.34 15.84 2.31
CA ASP A 69 -10.26 15.99 1.19
C ASP A 69 -10.64 17.48 0.97
N GLU A 70 -10.87 18.23 2.05
CA GLU A 70 -11.07 19.69 1.98
C GLU A 70 -9.86 20.41 1.35
N TRP A 71 -8.65 20.05 1.76
CA TRP A 71 -7.42 20.60 1.19
C TRP A 71 -7.31 20.30 -0.31
N LEU A 72 -7.66 19.08 -0.72
CA LEU A 72 -7.63 18.68 -2.12
C LEU A 72 -8.68 19.42 -2.95
N GLU A 73 -9.92 19.54 -2.46
CA GLU A 73 -10.98 20.30 -3.14
C GLU A 73 -10.65 21.80 -3.27
N ASN A 74 -9.95 22.35 -2.28
CA ASN A 74 -9.49 23.74 -2.30
C ASN A 74 -8.18 23.93 -3.09
N ALA A 75 -7.53 22.87 -3.55
CA ALA A 75 -6.27 22.96 -4.28
C ALA A 75 -6.37 23.74 -5.61
N ARG A 76 -7.60 23.93 -6.14
CA ARG A 76 -7.86 24.81 -7.29
C ARG A 76 -7.58 26.30 -7.01
N ASN A 77 -7.56 26.70 -5.75
CA ASN A 77 -7.23 28.07 -5.34
C ASN A 77 -5.71 28.28 -5.25
N GLU A 78 -4.92 27.22 -5.43
CA GLU A 78 -3.47 27.24 -5.37
C GLU A 78 -2.86 27.38 -6.76
N ASP A 79 -1.78 28.15 -6.87
CA ASP A 79 -1.07 28.34 -8.15
C ASP A 79 -0.44 27.05 -8.69
N GLU A 80 -0.12 26.09 -7.81
CA GLU A 80 0.59 24.86 -8.14
C GLU A 80 0.43 23.81 -7.02
N ILE A 81 0.19 22.56 -7.41
CA ILE A 81 0.31 21.38 -6.56
C ILE A 81 1.65 20.71 -6.84
N VAL A 82 2.42 20.44 -5.80
CA VAL A 82 3.73 19.80 -5.89
C VAL A 82 3.70 18.46 -5.15
N LEU A 83 3.85 17.38 -5.90
CA LEU A 83 3.79 16.02 -5.39
C LEU A 83 5.20 15.54 -5.05
N TRP A 84 5.39 15.00 -3.84
CA TRP A 84 6.67 14.50 -3.32
C TRP A 84 6.56 13.02 -2.98
N PHE A 85 7.02 12.16 -3.90
CA PHE A 85 6.84 10.71 -3.77
C PHE A 85 8.09 9.93 -4.17
N ARG A 86 8.31 8.82 -3.48
CA ARG A 86 9.35 7.83 -3.76
C ARG A 86 8.83 6.61 -4.49
N ASP A 87 9.76 5.78 -4.93
CA ASP A 87 9.49 4.51 -5.62
C ASP A 87 9.21 3.36 -4.65
N THR A 88 8.26 3.53 -3.74
CA THR A 88 7.78 2.45 -2.85
C THR A 88 6.34 2.09 -3.20
N VAL A 89 5.90 0.86 -2.88
CA VAL A 89 4.51 0.43 -3.16
C VAL A 89 3.48 1.43 -2.64
N ARG A 90 3.61 1.83 -1.37
CA ARG A 90 2.68 2.75 -0.71
C ARG A 90 2.63 4.11 -1.41
N GLU A 91 3.80 4.68 -1.66
CA GLU A 91 3.94 6.01 -2.27
C GLU A 91 3.46 6.01 -3.72
N GLU A 92 3.73 4.92 -4.45
CA GLU A 92 3.24 4.72 -5.80
C GLU A 92 1.71 4.69 -5.84
N LEU A 93 1.07 3.90 -4.96
CA LEU A 93 -0.41 3.82 -4.91
C LEU A 93 -1.05 5.17 -4.57
N GLN A 94 -0.49 5.91 -3.61
CA GLN A 94 -0.99 7.24 -3.24
C GLN A 94 -0.82 8.25 -4.38
N LEU A 95 0.33 8.24 -5.06
CA LEU A 95 0.57 9.07 -6.24
C LEU A 95 -0.48 8.80 -7.32
N ARG A 96 -0.81 7.52 -7.59
CA ARG A 96 -1.83 7.18 -8.61
C ARG A 96 -3.23 7.63 -8.21
N GLN A 97 -3.61 7.52 -6.95
CA GLN A 97 -4.89 8.06 -6.46
C GLN A 97 -4.98 9.58 -6.66
N ILE A 98 -3.93 10.33 -6.28
CA ILE A 98 -3.91 11.78 -6.37
C ILE A 98 -3.94 12.22 -7.84
N LEU A 99 -3.14 11.58 -8.70
CA LEU A 99 -3.10 11.91 -10.12
C LEU A 99 -4.41 11.55 -10.84
N ASP A 100 -5.06 10.45 -10.49
CA ASP A 100 -6.40 10.12 -10.99
C ASP A 100 -7.43 11.20 -10.63
N TRP A 101 -7.39 11.69 -9.38
CA TRP A 101 -8.23 12.82 -8.97
C TRP A 101 -7.89 14.11 -9.73
N CYS A 102 -6.61 14.48 -9.84
CA CYS A 102 -6.17 15.67 -10.55
C CYS A 102 -6.56 15.64 -12.04
N ALA A 103 -6.56 14.46 -12.66
CA ALA A 103 -6.94 14.28 -14.06
C ALA A 103 -8.41 14.68 -14.33
N ALA A 104 -9.28 14.66 -13.31
CA ALA A 104 -10.65 15.12 -13.41
C ALA A 104 -10.82 16.64 -13.21
N GLN A 105 -9.73 17.36 -12.94
CA GLN A 105 -9.74 18.79 -12.59
C GLN A 105 -9.03 19.64 -13.66
N PRO A 106 -9.77 20.27 -14.58
CA PRO A 106 -9.16 21.04 -15.65
C PRO A 106 -8.43 22.29 -15.11
N GLY A 107 -7.22 22.53 -15.61
CA GLY A 107 -6.45 23.74 -15.31
C GLY A 107 -5.57 23.67 -14.06
N LEU A 108 -5.57 22.56 -13.30
CA LEU A 108 -4.63 22.38 -12.20
C LEU A 108 -3.20 22.26 -12.73
N LYS A 109 -2.31 23.11 -12.21
CA LYS A 109 -0.87 22.99 -12.43
C LYS A 109 -0.30 22.00 -11.42
N VAL A 110 0.13 20.83 -11.88
CA VAL A 110 0.73 19.79 -11.05
C VAL A 110 2.17 19.54 -11.46
N THR A 111 3.08 19.50 -10.48
CA THR A 111 4.46 19.09 -10.68
C THR A 111 4.83 17.93 -9.75
N LEU A 112 5.81 17.13 -10.16
CA LEU A 112 6.26 15.94 -9.46
C LEU A 112 7.75 16.04 -9.14
N ALA A 113 8.07 15.99 -7.86
CA ALA A 113 9.39 15.75 -7.32
C ALA A 113 9.50 14.27 -6.92
N ARG A 114 10.12 13.46 -7.78
CA ARG A 114 10.30 12.02 -7.58
C ARG A 114 11.73 11.72 -7.16
N ALA A 115 11.92 10.91 -6.13
CA ALA A 115 13.26 10.55 -5.63
C ALA A 115 13.28 9.11 -5.08
N HIS A 116 14.41 8.42 -5.21
CA HIS A 116 14.58 7.12 -4.54
C HIS A 116 14.75 7.28 -3.02
N ALA A 117 15.55 8.27 -2.63
CA ALA A 117 15.76 8.70 -1.26
C ALA A 117 15.78 10.22 -1.19
N TRP A 118 15.34 10.78 -0.06
CA TRP A 118 15.35 12.22 0.19
C TRP A 118 16.74 12.67 0.66
N GLU A 119 17.73 12.47 -0.19
CA GLU A 119 19.12 12.87 0.04
C GLU A 119 19.38 14.25 -0.56
N GLY A 120 20.05 15.12 0.20
CA GLY A 120 20.39 16.48 -0.23
C GLY A 120 19.36 17.57 0.16
N PRO A 121 19.62 18.84 -0.22
CA PRO A 121 18.75 19.96 0.11
C PRO A 121 17.41 19.90 -0.65
N LEU A 122 16.30 20.12 0.05
CA LEU A 122 14.97 20.09 -0.53
C LEU A 122 14.77 21.14 -1.63
N GLU A 123 15.45 22.28 -1.53
CA GLU A 123 15.42 23.37 -2.51
C GLU A 123 15.97 22.93 -3.87
N GLU A 124 16.94 22.01 -3.89
CA GLU A 124 17.49 21.47 -5.14
C GLU A 124 16.51 20.48 -5.77
N LEU A 125 15.97 19.55 -4.98
CA LEU A 125 14.93 18.63 -5.43
C LEU A 125 13.70 19.39 -5.94
N PHE A 126 13.33 20.47 -5.26
CA PHE A 126 12.25 21.36 -5.66
C PHE A 126 12.50 21.98 -7.04
N ARG A 127 13.72 22.41 -7.34
CA ARG A 127 14.07 22.96 -8.67
C ARG A 127 14.07 21.91 -9.77
N MET A 128 14.32 20.65 -9.42
CA MET A 128 14.33 19.52 -10.37
C MET A 128 12.95 18.91 -10.62
N ARG A 129 11.91 19.32 -9.88
CA ARG A 129 10.54 18.85 -10.12
C ARG A 129 10.14 19.13 -11.57
N ARG A 130 9.41 18.20 -12.16
CA ARG A 130 8.90 18.34 -13.54
C ARG A 130 7.40 18.56 -13.57
N PRO A 131 6.84 19.20 -14.60
CA PRO A 131 5.42 19.14 -14.88
C PRO A 131 4.95 17.68 -15.01
N VAL A 132 3.74 17.41 -14.50
CA VAL A 132 3.01 16.17 -14.77
C VAL A 132 2.39 16.28 -16.18
N GLU A 133 2.60 15.26 -17.01
CA GLU A 133 2.17 15.22 -18.41
C GLU A 133 0.93 14.32 -18.59
N GLU A 134 0.28 14.39 -19.75
CA GLU A 134 -0.91 13.56 -20.02
C GLU A 134 -0.65 12.06 -19.85
N ALA A 135 0.55 11.59 -20.22
CA ALA A 135 0.95 10.20 -20.05
C ALA A 135 0.97 9.76 -18.56
N ASP A 136 1.31 10.67 -17.64
CA ASP A 136 1.28 10.38 -16.20
C ASP A 136 -0.16 10.21 -15.69
N TYR A 137 -1.07 11.07 -16.18
CA TYR A 137 -2.50 10.98 -15.87
C TYR A 137 -3.14 9.73 -16.46
N ASP A 138 -2.82 9.38 -17.71
CA ASP A 138 -3.26 8.13 -18.34
C ASP A 138 -2.81 6.90 -17.56
N LEU A 139 -1.54 6.86 -17.15
CA LEU A 139 -1.02 5.77 -16.33
C LEU A 139 -1.71 5.73 -14.95
N ALA A 140 -1.93 6.89 -14.33
CA ALA A 140 -2.63 6.97 -13.05
C ALA A 140 -4.07 6.44 -13.14
N ARG A 141 -4.86 6.87 -14.13
CA ARG A 141 -6.24 6.40 -14.34
C ARG A 141 -6.32 4.89 -14.50
N ARG A 142 -5.48 4.32 -15.37
CA ARG A 142 -5.44 2.86 -15.60
C ARG A 142 -5.00 2.10 -14.34
N THR A 143 -3.92 2.54 -13.71
CA THR A 143 -3.37 1.86 -12.52
C THR A 143 -4.33 1.92 -11.35
N TRP A 144 -4.95 3.08 -11.11
CA TRP A 144 -5.91 3.25 -10.01
C TRP A 144 -7.18 2.42 -10.23
N ALA A 145 -7.72 2.40 -11.44
CA ALA A 145 -8.84 1.53 -11.78
C ALA A 145 -8.49 0.04 -11.61
N ALA A 146 -7.31 -0.38 -12.09
CA ALA A 146 -6.83 -1.76 -11.96
C ALA A 146 -6.58 -2.16 -10.50
N PHE A 147 -6.03 -1.26 -9.69
CA PHE A 147 -5.79 -1.49 -8.26
C PHE A 147 -7.09 -1.68 -7.46
N ARG A 148 -8.15 -0.97 -7.84
CA ARG A 148 -9.47 -1.04 -7.21
C ARG A 148 -10.38 -2.15 -7.78
N SER A 149 -9.92 -2.83 -8.82
CA SER A 149 -10.64 -3.94 -9.45
C SER A 149 -10.69 -5.16 -8.51
N PRO A 150 -11.80 -5.93 -8.49
CA PRO A 150 -11.85 -7.24 -7.85
C PRO A 150 -11.09 -8.32 -8.65
N ASP A 151 -10.60 -7.99 -9.84
CA ASP A 151 -9.70 -8.80 -10.66
C ASP A 151 -8.30 -8.14 -10.72
N PRO A 152 -7.25 -8.79 -10.18
CA PRO A 152 -5.91 -8.25 -10.09
C PRO A 152 -5.08 -8.40 -11.38
N LEU A 153 -5.59 -9.04 -12.43
CA LEU A 153 -4.80 -9.37 -13.62
C LEU A 153 -4.36 -8.12 -14.41
N GLU A 154 -5.19 -7.09 -14.48
CA GLU A 154 -4.81 -5.82 -15.12
C GLU A 154 -3.70 -5.12 -14.31
N LEU A 155 -3.80 -5.14 -12.97
CA LEU A 155 -2.76 -4.59 -12.11
C LEU A 155 -1.44 -5.36 -12.29
N LEU A 156 -1.50 -6.68 -12.46
CA LEU A 156 -0.33 -7.51 -12.77
C LEU A 156 0.31 -7.14 -14.12
N SER A 157 -0.51 -6.88 -15.15
CA SER A 157 -0.03 -6.43 -16.45
C SER A 157 0.73 -5.10 -16.35
N ILE A 158 0.13 -4.10 -15.70
CA ILE A 158 0.73 -2.78 -15.46
C ILE A 158 2.00 -2.91 -14.63
N ALA A 159 1.98 -3.71 -13.56
CA ALA A 159 3.13 -3.91 -12.69
C ALA A 159 4.34 -4.49 -13.45
N ARG A 160 4.11 -5.39 -14.42
CA ARG A 160 5.19 -6.00 -15.21
C ARG A 160 5.80 -5.06 -16.24
N LEU A 161 4.97 -4.22 -16.85
CA LEU A 161 5.35 -3.46 -18.05
C LEU A 161 5.73 -2.02 -17.75
N GLU A 162 5.12 -1.41 -16.74
CA GLU A 162 5.16 0.04 -16.53
C GLU A 162 5.56 0.41 -15.09
N ILE A 163 5.11 -0.33 -14.08
CA ILE A 163 5.34 0.02 -12.66
C ILE A 163 5.86 -1.20 -11.85
N PRO A 164 7.14 -1.58 -12.03
CA PRO A 164 7.72 -2.78 -11.42
C PRO A 164 7.60 -2.87 -9.89
N VAL A 165 7.59 -1.74 -9.18
CA VAL A 165 7.43 -1.74 -7.72
C VAL A 165 6.09 -2.34 -7.28
N LEU A 166 5.04 -2.28 -8.10
CA LEU A 166 3.75 -2.91 -7.74
C LEU A 166 3.77 -4.44 -7.80
N LEU A 167 4.80 -5.06 -8.39
CA LEU A 167 5.00 -6.50 -8.24
C LEU A 167 5.26 -6.89 -6.79
N ASP A 168 5.85 -6.00 -6.00
CA ASP A 168 6.07 -6.24 -4.58
C ASP A 168 4.76 -6.32 -3.81
N PHE A 169 3.75 -5.53 -4.20
CA PHE A 169 2.40 -5.63 -3.65
C PHE A 169 1.73 -6.96 -4.03
N LEU A 170 1.83 -7.36 -5.30
CA LEU A 170 1.21 -8.58 -5.80
C LEU A 170 1.82 -9.86 -5.22
N ARG A 171 3.10 -9.82 -4.85
CA ARG A 171 3.78 -10.92 -4.14
C ARG A 171 3.28 -11.12 -2.69
N GLU A 172 2.49 -10.19 -2.16
CA GLU A 172 1.86 -10.36 -0.85
C GLU A 172 0.52 -11.11 -0.91
N TYR A 173 0.06 -11.51 -2.11
CA TYR A 173 -1.01 -12.51 -2.24
C TYR A 173 -0.54 -13.87 -1.69
N PRO A 174 -1.45 -14.69 -1.15
CA PRO A 174 -1.13 -16.03 -0.67
C PRO A 174 -0.41 -16.87 -1.73
N SER A 175 0.72 -17.47 -1.38
CA SER A 175 1.46 -18.36 -2.26
C SER A 175 0.70 -19.67 -2.52
N VAL A 176 0.72 -20.15 -3.76
CA VAL A 176 0.22 -21.50 -4.11
C VAL A 176 0.96 -22.63 -3.40
N GLU A 177 2.18 -22.38 -2.91
CA GLU A 177 3.02 -23.41 -2.28
C GLU A 177 2.57 -23.69 -0.83
N ASN A 178 2.34 -22.65 -0.05
CA ASN A 178 2.06 -22.80 1.39
C ASN A 178 1.13 -21.73 1.97
N GLY A 179 0.49 -20.89 1.13
CA GLY A 179 -0.51 -19.92 1.56
C GLY A 179 0.03 -18.63 2.18
N LEU A 180 1.34 -18.50 2.40
CA LEU A 180 1.94 -17.28 2.94
C LEU A 180 2.11 -16.22 1.85
N GLY A 181 1.94 -14.95 2.21
CA GLY A 181 2.45 -13.83 1.43
C GLY A 181 3.98 -13.75 1.52
N ARG A 182 4.62 -13.04 0.59
CA ARG A 182 6.09 -12.96 0.55
C ARG A 182 6.71 -12.40 1.83
N SER A 183 6.17 -11.34 2.42
CA SER A 183 6.70 -10.80 3.67
C SER A 183 6.55 -11.78 4.84
N GLU A 184 5.46 -12.54 4.89
CA GLU A 184 5.24 -13.57 5.91
C GLU A 184 6.23 -14.72 5.72
N GLN A 185 6.44 -15.18 4.48
CA GLN A 185 7.44 -16.20 4.15
C GLN A 185 8.85 -15.77 4.59
N ARG A 186 9.27 -14.54 4.26
CA ARG A 186 10.59 -14.02 4.65
C ARG A 186 10.74 -13.86 6.15
N ALA A 187 9.70 -13.42 6.85
CA ALA A 187 9.71 -13.35 8.31
C ALA A 187 9.88 -14.75 8.93
N LEU A 188 9.16 -15.75 8.40
CA LEU A 188 9.25 -17.13 8.86
C LEU A 188 10.65 -17.73 8.63
N GLU A 189 11.24 -17.47 7.47
CA GLU A 189 12.62 -17.87 7.12
C GLU A 189 13.66 -17.21 8.03
N ALA A 190 13.51 -15.91 8.31
CA ALA A 190 14.41 -15.19 9.22
C ALA A 190 14.36 -15.74 10.65
N VAL A 191 13.16 -16.12 11.13
CA VAL A 191 13.01 -16.81 12.41
C VAL A 191 13.69 -18.19 12.38
N ALA A 192 13.51 -18.95 11.29
CA ALA A 192 14.15 -20.26 11.12
C ALA A 192 15.69 -20.16 11.12
N ALA A 193 16.24 -19.09 10.54
CA ALA A 193 17.66 -18.78 10.51
C ALA A 193 18.21 -18.23 11.85
N GLY A 194 17.35 -17.98 12.85
CA GLY A 194 17.75 -17.40 14.13
C GLY A 194 18.05 -15.90 14.07
N SER A 195 17.60 -15.20 13.03
CA SER A 195 17.85 -13.78 12.78
C SER A 195 16.55 -12.97 12.60
N PRO A 196 15.59 -13.00 13.55
CA PRO A 196 14.30 -12.31 13.39
C PRO A 196 14.38 -10.78 13.53
N GLY A 197 15.56 -10.20 13.79
CA GLY A 197 15.73 -8.82 14.25
C GLY A 197 15.08 -7.76 13.35
N GLU A 198 15.17 -7.89 12.03
CA GLU A 198 14.54 -6.94 11.08
C GLU A 198 13.01 -7.03 11.06
N TRP A 199 12.45 -8.15 11.50
CA TRP A 199 11.01 -8.43 11.51
C TRP A 199 10.35 -8.14 12.86
N MET A 200 11.16 -7.87 13.90
CA MET A 200 10.65 -7.53 15.23
C MET A 200 9.78 -6.28 15.17
N GLY A 201 8.56 -6.37 15.73
CA GLY A 201 7.60 -5.27 15.72
C GLY A 201 6.88 -5.04 14.38
N THR A 202 7.17 -5.83 13.35
CA THR A 202 6.41 -5.78 12.09
C THR A 202 5.08 -6.51 12.22
N ARG A 203 4.07 -6.04 11.47
CA ARG A 203 2.76 -6.70 11.41
C ARG A 203 2.83 -8.14 10.89
N TRP A 204 3.81 -8.42 10.03
CA TRP A 204 4.00 -9.75 9.45
C TRP A 204 4.42 -10.77 10.51
N LEU A 205 5.42 -10.44 11.31
CA LEU A 205 5.82 -11.30 12.42
C LEU A 205 4.70 -11.41 13.47
N ALA A 206 4.02 -10.31 13.78
CA ALA A 206 2.89 -10.33 14.70
C ALA A 206 1.76 -11.27 14.21
N GLY A 207 1.46 -11.26 12.90
CA GLY A 207 0.53 -12.18 12.25
C GLY A 207 0.93 -13.64 12.43
N LEU A 208 2.20 -13.98 12.16
CA LEU A 208 2.73 -15.32 12.37
C LEU A 208 2.71 -15.80 13.84
N GLN A 209 2.65 -14.86 14.80
CA GLN A 209 2.58 -15.11 16.24
C GLN A 209 1.14 -15.11 16.80
N SER A 210 0.16 -14.88 15.94
CA SER A 210 -1.26 -14.74 16.30
C SER A 210 -2.07 -16.01 15.97
N GLY A 211 -3.34 -16.01 16.38
CA GLY A 211 -4.28 -17.12 16.18
C GLY A 211 -4.06 -18.32 17.12
N GLU A 212 -4.88 -19.35 16.95
CA GLU A 212 -4.84 -20.57 17.78
C GLU A 212 -3.64 -21.47 17.45
N ARG A 213 -3.16 -21.40 16.21
CA ARG A 213 -2.05 -22.22 15.69
C ARG A 213 -0.92 -21.34 15.13
N PRO A 214 -0.25 -20.53 15.97
CA PRO A 214 0.80 -19.63 15.49
C PRO A 214 1.96 -20.40 14.86
N LEU A 215 2.60 -19.84 13.83
CA LEU A 215 3.82 -20.40 13.23
C LEU A 215 5.08 -20.05 14.02
N VAL A 216 5.02 -18.95 14.79
CA VAL A 216 6.15 -18.40 15.52
C VAL A 216 5.77 -18.12 16.98
N THR A 217 6.63 -18.47 17.93
CA THR A 217 6.47 -18.11 19.36
C THR A 217 6.74 -16.61 19.59
N ARG A 218 6.24 -16.04 20.69
CA ARG A 218 6.41 -14.61 20.97
C ARG A 218 7.80 -14.23 21.45
N GLU A 219 8.27 -14.84 22.54
CA GLU A 219 9.55 -14.48 23.17
C GLU A 219 10.26 -15.71 23.75
N PRO A 220 11.45 -16.08 23.22
CA PRO A 220 12.02 -15.59 21.96
C PRO A 220 11.21 -16.08 20.74
N PRO A 221 11.26 -15.38 19.59
CA PRO A 221 10.71 -15.89 18.34
C PRO A 221 11.40 -17.18 17.89
N GLN A 222 10.64 -18.26 17.78
CA GLN A 222 11.08 -19.58 17.30
C GLN A 222 9.95 -20.23 16.51
N LEU A 223 10.30 -21.10 15.55
CA LEU A 223 9.30 -21.87 14.82
C LEU A 223 8.55 -22.84 15.75
N THR A 224 7.22 -22.85 15.63
CA THR A 224 6.37 -23.90 16.19
C THR A 224 6.43 -25.15 15.32
N GLU A 225 5.76 -26.23 15.73
CA GLU A 225 5.60 -27.42 14.88
C GLU A 225 4.91 -27.08 13.54
N ASP A 226 3.89 -26.23 13.61
CA ASP A 226 3.17 -25.73 12.44
C ASP A 226 4.04 -24.82 11.57
N GLY A 227 4.83 -23.95 12.20
CA GLY A 227 5.78 -23.10 11.48
C GLY A 227 6.79 -23.91 10.67
N ARG A 228 7.32 -25.00 11.26
CA ARG A 228 8.18 -25.94 10.52
C ARG A 228 7.42 -26.66 9.40
N ALA A 229 6.19 -27.11 9.67
CA ALA A 229 5.38 -27.81 8.68
C ALA A 229 5.05 -26.92 7.47
N VAL A 230 4.68 -25.65 7.68
CA VAL A 230 4.40 -24.68 6.61
C VAL A 230 5.67 -24.34 5.84
N LEU A 231 6.80 -24.11 6.53
CA LEU A 231 8.08 -23.81 5.88
C LEU A 231 8.59 -24.97 5.01
N GLU A 232 8.34 -26.20 5.43
CA GLU A 232 8.69 -27.43 4.69
C GLU A 232 7.64 -27.83 3.64
N GLY A 233 6.57 -27.05 3.45
CA GLY A 233 5.50 -27.36 2.49
C GLY A 233 4.62 -28.56 2.86
N ARG A 234 4.66 -29.00 4.12
CA ARG A 234 3.84 -30.09 4.67
C ARG A 234 2.49 -29.63 5.20
N ALA A 235 2.28 -28.32 5.34
CA ALA A 235 1.03 -27.70 5.74
C ALA A 235 0.84 -26.38 4.96
N ASN A 236 -0.41 -25.94 4.84
CA ASN A 236 -0.75 -24.66 4.21
C ASN A 236 -1.27 -23.67 5.26
N TRP A 237 -0.77 -22.45 5.25
CA TRP A 237 -1.16 -21.37 6.15
C TRP A 237 -2.68 -21.11 6.15
N LEU A 238 -3.32 -21.21 4.99
CA LEU A 238 -4.76 -20.95 4.82
C LEU A 238 -5.67 -22.07 5.40
N ASP A 239 -5.09 -23.22 5.73
CA ASP A 239 -5.78 -24.29 6.47
C ASP A 239 -5.72 -24.09 7.98
N LEU A 240 -4.74 -23.31 8.43
CA LEU A 240 -4.44 -23.08 9.84
C LEU A 240 -5.08 -21.80 10.37
N HIS A 241 -5.27 -20.80 9.50
CA HIS A 241 -5.77 -19.48 9.87
C HIS A 241 -6.92 -19.02 8.98
N PRO A 242 -7.93 -18.34 9.54
CA PRO A 242 -8.96 -17.72 8.74
C PRO A 242 -8.35 -16.63 7.83
N LEU A 243 -8.79 -16.60 6.58
CA LEU A 243 -8.42 -15.56 5.62
C LEU A 243 -9.61 -14.63 5.42
N TYR A 244 -9.46 -13.39 5.88
CA TYR A 244 -10.28 -12.24 5.51
C TYR A 244 -9.34 -11.06 5.33
N ARG A 245 -8.98 -10.76 4.09
CA ARG A 245 -7.96 -9.76 3.78
C ARG A 245 -8.27 -9.03 2.49
N TRP A 246 -8.16 -7.72 2.54
CA TRP A 246 -8.23 -6.89 1.34
C TRP A 246 -6.84 -6.66 0.74
N MET A 247 -6.78 -6.73 -0.58
CA MET A 247 -5.63 -6.42 -1.42
C MET A 247 -6.08 -5.43 -2.50
N GLY A 248 -6.15 -4.14 -2.14
CA GLY A 248 -6.76 -3.13 -3.00
C GLY A 248 -8.25 -3.41 -3.18
N GLY A 249 -8.68 -3.60 -4.43
CA GLY A 249 -10.05 -3.97 -4.77
C GLY A 249 -10.41 -5.45 -4.59
N VAL A 250 -9.44 -6.31 -4.30
CA VAL A 250 -9.65 -7.75 -4.16
C VAL A 250 -9.88 -8.11 -2.70
N LEU A 251 -11.05 -8.69 -2.39
CA LEU A 251 -11.30 -9.36 -1.12
C LEU A 251 -10.87 -10.83 -1.22
N LEU A 252 -9.92 -11.23 -0.37
CA LEU A 252 -9.54 -12.61 -0.15
C LEU A 252 -10.30 -13.13 1.06
N GLU A 253 -11.24 -14.05 0.81
CA GLU A 253 -12.10 -14.64 1.83
C GLU A 253 -12.22 -16.15 1.63
N ARG A 254 -12.15 -16.91 2.73
CA ARG A 254 -12.29 -18.37 2.69
C ARG A 254 -13.68 -18.78 2.19
N GLY A 255 -13.73 -19.76 1.28
CA GLY A 255 -14.99 -20.25 0.69
C GLY A 255 -15.38 -19.58 -0.63
N ALA A 256 -14.60 -18.59 -1.08
CA ALA A 256 -14.63 -18.07 -2.44
C ALA A 256 -13.34 -18.46 -3.18
N PRO A 257 -13.35 -18.52 -4.52
CA PRO A 257 -12.13 -18.74 -5.29
C PRO A 257 -11.08 -17.67 -4.99
N LEU A 258 -9.87 -18.10 -4.62
CA LEU A 258 -8.78 -17.22 -4.19
C LEU A 258 -7.80 -16.95 -5.32
N TRP A 259 -7.39 -15.68 -5.45
CA TRP A 259 -6.20 -15.34 -6.21
C TRP A 259 -4.97 -15.70 -5.39
N MET A 260 -4.06 -16.46 -5.99
CA MET A 260 -2.85 -16.95 -5.34
C MET A 260 -1.63 -16.65 -6.21
N TRP A 261 -0.52 -16.31 -5.56
CA TRP A 261 0.73 -16.00 -6.21
C TRP A 261 1.54 -17.26 -6.53
N ARG A 262 2.09 -17.35 -7.74
CA ARG A 262 3.01 -18.41 -8.15
C ARG A 262 4.40 -17.84 -8.46
N GLU A 263 5.39 -18.29 -7.69
CA GLU A 263 6.81 -18.21 -8.07
C GLU A 263 7.27 -19.51 -8.75
N PRO A 264 8.26 -19.47 -9.66
CA PRO A 264 8.98 -18.31 -10.17
C PRO A 264 8.29 -17.64 -11.38
N ALA A 265 7.10 -18.08 -11.77
CA ALA A 265 6.38 -17.56 -12.96
C ALA A 265 5.95 -16.09 -12.82
N LEU A 266 5.93 -15.56 -11.59
CA LEU A 266 5.49 -14.21 -11.24
C LEU A 266 4.04 -13.95 -11.66
N THR A 267 3.19 -14.97 -11.61
CA THR A 267 1.79 -14.95 -12.07
C THR A 267 0.82 -15.06 -10.89
N LEU A 268 -0.42 -14.61 -11.13
CA LEU A 268 -1.56 -14.91 -10.27
C LEU A 268 -2.40 -16.03 -10.89
N GLU A 269 -2.83 -16.96 -10.05
CA GLU A 269 -3.72 -18.05 -10.41
C GLU A 269 -4.96 -18.01 -9.55
N ARG A 270 -6.09 -18.40 -10.12
CA ARG A 270 -7.35 -18.49 -9.37
C ARG A 270 -7.56 -19.93 -8.94
N HIS A 271 -7.51 -20.17 -7.64
CA HIS A 271 -7.74 -21.47 -7.02
C HIS A 271 -9.18 -21.56 -6.48
N PRO A 272 -9.84 -22.71 -6.60
CA PRO A 272 -11.21 -22.90 -6.13
C PRO A 272 -11.33 -22.88 -4.60
#